data_AF-A0A3D0PAZ0-F1
#
_entry.id   AF-A0A3D0PAZ0-F1
#
_cell.length_a   1.000
_cell.length_b   1.000
_cell.length_c   1.000
_cell.angle_alpha   90.00
_cell.angle_beta   90.00
_cell.angle_gamma   90.00
#
_symmetry.space_group_name_H-M   'P 1'
#
loop_
_entity.id
_entity.type
_entity.pdbx_description
1 polymer ?
#
loop_
_entity_poly.entity_id
_entity_poly.type
_entity_poly.pdbx_seq_one_letter_code
_entity_poly.pdbx_strand_id
1 'polypeptide(L)' 'QLATEDNATLLITHYQRLLDEITPDYVHVMASGRILRTGGRELALELEQTGYDWVDQELAAQGAA' A
#
# COMPACT_ATOMS: atom_id res chain seq x y z
N GLN A 1 3.18 -6.06 -21.65
CA GLN A 1 3.30 -6.78 -20.37
C GLN A 1 4.70 -6.53 -19.84
N LEU A 2 4.85 -5.88 -18.68
CA LEU A 2 6.15 -5.45 -18.13
C LEU A 2 6.75 -6.48 -17.13
N ALA A 3 5.91 -7.38 -16.59
CA ALA A 3 6.32 -8.42 -15.67
C ALA A 3 6.88 -9.65 -16.42
N THR A 4 8.03 -10.15 -15.96
CA THR A 4 8.69 -11.38 -16.41
C THR A 4 9.13 -12.20 -15.20
N GLU A 5 9.41 -13.49 -15.37
CA GLU A 5 9.88 -14.36 -14.27
C GLU A 5 11.19 -13.87 -13.63
N ASP A 6 12.04 -13.14 -14.38
CA ASP A 6 13.34 -12.65 -13.92
C ASP A 6 13.33 -11.20 -13.39
N ASN A 7 12.15 -10.59 -13.20
CA ASN A 7 12.06 -9.21 -12.74
C ASN A 7 11.04 -8.98 -11.62
N ALA A 8 11.22 -7.86 -10.92
CA ALA A 8 10.26 -7.35 -9.94
C ALA A 8 10.00 -5.88 -10.24
N THR A 9 8.75 -5.46 -10.11
CA THR A 9 8.35 -4.05 -10.29
C THR A 9 7.87 -3.49 -8.97
N LEU A 10 8.53 -2.42 -8.50
CA LEU A 10 8.04 -1.63 -7.38
C LEU A 10 7.31 -0.40 -7.90
N LEU A 11 6.00 -0.37 -7.72
CA LEU A 11 5.17 0.77 -8.08
C LEU A 11 4.91 1.62 -6.82
N ILE A 12 5.35 2.88 -6.86
CA ILE A 12 5.11 3.85 -5.78
C ILE A 12 4.06 4.84 -6.27
N THR A 13 2.91 4.84 -5.61
CA THR A 13 1.81 5.76 -5.91
C THR A 13 1.14 6.24 -4.63
N HIS A 14 0.65 7.47 -4.67
CA HIS A 14 -0.22 8.05 -3.64
C HIS A 14 -1.72 7.95 -4.02
N TYR A 15 -2.02 7.59 -5.28
CA TYR A 15 -3.37 7.43 -5.79
C TYR A 15 -3.62 5.99 -6.23
N GLN A 16 -4.75 5.44 -5.83
CA GLN A 16 -5.16 4.07 -6.11
C GLN A 16 -5.54 3.79 -7.57
N ARG A 17 -5.72 4.82 -8.41
CA ARG A 17 -6.16 4.67 -9.82
C ARG A 17 -5.26 3.76 -10.67
N LEU A 18 -4.01 3.58 -10.26
CA LEU A 18 -3.09 2.66 -10.94
C LEU A 18 -3.31 1.20 -10.56
N LEU A 19 -3.97 0.93 -9.42
CA LEU A 19 -4.27 -0.41 -8.91
C LEU A 19 -5.48 -1.05 -9.62
N ASP A 20 -6.29 -0.24 -10.32
CA ASP A 20 -7.35 -0.72 -11.21
C ASP A 20 -6.80 -1.37 -12.49
N GLU A 21 -5.70 -0.81 -13.00
CA GLU A 21 -5.05 -1.24 -14.25
C GLU A 21 -3.93 -2.27 -14.02
N ILE A 22 -3.35 -2.29 -12.82
CA ILE A 22 -2.26 -3.18 -12.44
C ILE A 22 -2.67 -3.92 -11.17
N THR A 23 -2.75 -5.25 -11.24
CA THR A 23 -2.98 -6.09 -10.05
C THR A 23 -1.64 -6.37 -9.37
N PRO A 24 -1.36 -5.80 -8.18
CA PRO A 24 -0.15 -6.10 -7.44
C PRO A 24 -0.26 -7.43 -6.68
N ASP A 25 0.87 -8.09 -6.48
CA ASP A 25 0.95 -9.24 -5.56
C ASP A 25 0.96 -8.80 -4.10
N TYR A 26 1.63 -7.67 -3.82
CA TYR A 26 1.76 -7.09 -2.49
C TYR A 26 1.50 -5.59 -2.52
N VAL A 27 0.83 -5.11 -1.48
CA VAL A 27 0.58 -3.70 -1.22
C VAL A 27 1.24 -3.34 0.11
N HIS A 28 2.09 -2.32 0.10
CA HIS A 28 2.75 -1.80 1.29
C HIS A 28 2.31 -0.36 1.54
N VAL A 29 1.80 -0.10 2.76
CA VAL A 29 1.48 1.25 3.21
C VAL A 29 2.64 1.77 4.04
N MET A 30 3.21 2.89 3.62
CA MET A 30 4.40 3.49 4.24
C MET A 30 4.06 4.87 4.78
N ALA A 31 4.47 5.15 6.02
CA ALA A 31 4.43 6.50 6.58
C ALA A 31 5.56 6.69 7.61
N SER A 32 5.98 7.94 7.82
CA SER A 32 7.10 8.29 8.71
C SER A 32 8.38 7.45 8.47
N GLY A 33 8.66 7.13 7.21
CA GLY A 33 9.83 6.34 6.80
C GLY A 33 9.77 4.86 7.16
N ARG A 34 8.59 4.32 7.53
CA ARG A 34 8.41 2.91 7.90
C ARG A 34 7.21 2.30 7.19
N ILE A 35 7.28 1.00 6.91
CA ILE A 35 6.12 0.24 6.41
C ILE A 35 5.21 -0.05 7.62
N LEU A 36 4.00 0.49 7.59
CA LEU A 36 3.01 0.31 8.65
C LEU A 36 2.19 -0.96 8.45
N ARG A 37 1.82 -1.24 7.20
CA ARG A 37 1.01 -2.40 6.81
C ARG A 37 1.54 -3.00 5.52
N THR A 38 1.40 -4.31 5.43
CA THR A 38 1.60 -5.09 4.23
C THR A 38 0.39 -6.00 4.07
N GLY A 39 -0.16 -6.07 2.86
CA GLY A 39 -1.29 -6.93 2.53
C GLY A 39 -1.28 -7.28 1.05
N GLY A 40 -2.27 -8.05 0.61
CA GLY A 40 -2.53 -8.28 -0.79
C GLY A 40 -3.37 -7.15 -1.40
N ARG A 41 -4.02 -7.44 -2.52
CA ARG A 41 -4.89 -6.49 -3.23
C ARG A 41 -6.06 -5.98 -2.39
N GLU A 42 -6.51 -6.75 -1.41
CA GLU A 42 -7.58 -6.39 -0.48
C GLU A 42 -7.25 -5.12 0.32
N LEU A 43 -5.97 -4.93 0.66
CA LEU A 43 -5.52 -3.72 1.35
C LEU A 43 -5.68 -2.47 0.47
N ALA A 44 -5.50 -2.61 -0.85
CA ALA A 44 -5.75 -1.52 -1.79
C ALA A 44 -7.24 -1.15 -1.85
N LEU A 45 -8.13 -2.15 -1.84
CA LEU A 45 -9.58 -1.94 -1.86
C LEU A 45 -10.08 -1.31 -0.55
N GLU A 46 -9.49 -1.69 0.58
CA GLU A 46 -9.80 -1.09 1.88
C GLU A 46 -9.39 0.39 1.91
N LEU A 47 -8.15 0.69 1.48
CA LEU A 47 -7.66 2.07 1.36
C LEU A 47 -8.56 2.97 0.51
N GLU A 48 -9.15 2.42 -0.56
CA GLU A 48 -10.12 3.15 -1.37
C GLU A 48 -11.40 3.49 -0.62
N GLN A 49 -11.93 2.55 0.16
CA GLN A 49 -13.19 2.70 0.86
C GLN A 49 -13.06 3.59 2.10
N THR A 50 -11.99 3.41 2.87
CA THR A 50 -11.80 4.08 4.16
C THR A 50 -10.93 5.33 4.07
N GLY A 51 -10.21 5.52 2.96
CA GLY A 51 -9.15 6.52 2.88
C GLY A 51 -7.94 6.17 3.76
N TYR A 52 -7.09 7.17 4.01
CA TYR A 52 -5.85 7.02 4.78
C TYR A 52 -6.01 7.34 6.28
N ASP A 53 -7.21 7.64 6.77
CA ASP A 53 -7.43 8.10 8.15
C ASP A 53 -6.96 7.09 9.21
N TRP A 54 -7.04 5.79 8.90
CA TRP A 54 -6.55 4.73 9.78
C TRP A 54 -5.01 4.68 9.87
N VAL A 55 -4.32 5.18 8.84
CA VAL A 55 -2.85 5.23 8.80
C VAL A 55 -2.33 6.18 9.87
N ASP A 56 -2.99 7.32 10.07
CA ASP A 56 -2.66 8.29 11.12
C ASP A 56 -2.92 7.73 12.52
N GLN A 57 -4.00 6.96 12.69
CA GLN A 57 -4.29 6.28 13.96
C GLN A 57 -3.23 5.21 14.27
N GLU A 58 -2.80 4.46 13.26
CA GLU A 58 -1.76 3.43 13.39
C GLU A 58 -0.39 4.05 13.65
N LEU A 59 -0.07 5.19 13.01
CA LEU A 59 1.10 6.02 13.33
C LEU A 59 1.10 6.46 14.79
N ALA A 60 -0.04 6.97 15.29
CA ALA A 60 -0.18 7.40 16.67
C ALA A 60 0.00 6.24 17.66
N ALA A 61 -0.54 5.05 17.34
CA ALA A 61 -0.37 3.85 18.14
C ALA A 61 1.09 3.34 18.16
N GLN A 62 1.81 3.46 17.05
CA GLN A 62 3.22 3.05 16.95
C GLN A 62 4.20 4.06 17.57
N GLY A 63 3.80 5.32 17.72
CA GLY A 63 4.59 6.39 18.37
C GLY A 63 4.42 6.49 19.89
N ALA A 64 3.57 5.66 20.51
CA ALA A 64 3.31 5.66 21.96
C ALA A 64 4.35 4.87 22.80
N ALA A 65 5.62 4.83 22.36
CA ALA A 65 6.73 4.16 23.05
C ALA A 65 7.76 5.17 23.57
#